data_AF-A0A3B9KV18-F1
#
_entry.id   AF-A0A3B9KV18-F1
#
_cell.length_a   1.000
_cell.length_b   1.000
_cell.length_c   1.000
_cell.angle_alpha   90.00
_cell.angle_beta   90.00
_cell.angle_gamma   90.00
#
_symmetry.space_group_name_H-M   'P 1'
#
loop_
_entity.id
_entity.type
_entity.pdbx_description
1 polymer ?
#
loop_
_entity_poly.entity_id
_entity_poly.type
_entity_poly.pdbx_seq_one_letter_code
_entity_poly.pdbx_strand_id
1 'polypeptide(L)'
;MKKAYFGILLVLALSLALFVGCKKTPAETKSPLEKRVSTYHDAVYVGANEDFNASFITGEGEKLIVIDGEVGDLAPFATLTVTPLSASLFNNTYSYVLKGENGERTGDLAKDVVGAFFTAEVENAKEIGKILSVTVRAEGVSESEISLANKLDGALTWKEILAAAGEELKDVITAESDTGNLEREIYVKLVNALSAEDAPYYYYVSFIKSPSDYWALLLDPVTGKVISKKV
;
A
#
# COMPACT_ATOMS: atom_id res chain seq x y z
N MET A 1 11.35 -28.33 64.25
CA MET A 1 11.48 -27.00 63.59
C MET A 1 11.98 -27.03 62.13
N LYS A 2 12.15 -28.19 61.47
CA LYS A 2 12.63 -28.26 60.06
C LYS A 2 11.52 -28.45 59.01
N LYS A 3 10.28 -28.72 59.41
CA LYS A 3 9.14 -28.98 58.49
C LYS A 3 8.35 -27.73 58.10
N ALA A 4 8.49 -26.62 58.83
CA ALA A 4 7.77 -25.37 58.56
C ALA A 4 8.43 -24.50 57.47
N TYR A 5 9.74 -24.66 57.23
CA TYR A 5 10.48 -23.88 56.24
C TYR A 5 10.28 -24.37 54.80
N PHE A 6 9.88 -25.64 54.61
CA PHE A 6 9.69 -26.22 53.28
C PHE A 6 8.38 -25.77 52.62
N GLY A 7 7.34 -25.46 53.41
CA GLY A 7 6.07 -24.95 52.91
C GLY A 7 6.14 -23.50 52.42
N ILE A 8 6.93 -22.66 53.09
CA ILE A 8 7.08 -21.24 52.75
C ILE A 8 7.88 -21.06 51.46
N LEU A 9 8.91 -21.90 51.23
CA LEU A 9 9.72 -21.85 50.00
C LEU A 9 8.95 -22.31 48.77
N LEU A 10 7.99 -23.24 48.92
CA LEU A 10 7.16 -23.72 47.81
C LEU A 10 6.11 -22.69 47.38
N VAL A 11 5.54 -21.93 48.33
CA VAL A 11 4.57 -20.85 48.06
C VAL A 11 5.26 -19.62 47.45
N LEU A 12 6.51 -19.34 47.83
CA LEU A 12 7.30 -18.27 47.21
C LEU A 12 7.78 -18.63 45.78
N ALA A 13 8.01 -19.91 45.50
CA ALA A 13 8.36 -20.37 44.14
C ALA A 13 7.14 -20.39 43.20
N LEU A 14 5.93 -20.62 43.72
CA LEU A 14 4.69 -20.61 42.92
C LEU A 14 4.20 -19.19 42.58
N SER A 15 4.53 -18.18 43.41
CA SER A 15 4.14 -16.78 43.14
C SER A 15 5.00 -16.09 42.07
N LEU A 16 6.20 -16.62 41.78
CA LEU A 16 7.04 -16.14 40.66
C LEU A 16 6.59 -16.70 39.29
N ALA A 17 5.80 -17.77 39.24
CA ALA A 17 5.31 -18.35 37.99
C ALA A 17 4.07 -17.62 37.42
N LEU A 18 3.42 -16.76 38.21
CA LEU A 18 2.23 -16.01 37.81
C LEU A 18 2.54 -14.65 37.15
N PHE A 19 3.82 -14.29 37.01
CA PHE A 19 4.29 -13.11 36.29
C PHE A 19 4.96 -13.43 34.93
N VAL A 20 4.65 -14.58 34.33
CA VAL A 20 4.81 -14.74 32.87
C VAL A 20 3.69 -13.94 32.20
N GLY A 21 3.79 -12.62 32.34
CA GLY A 21 2.91 -11.68 31.67
C GLY A 21 2.95 -11.95 30.18
N CYS A 22 1.77 -11.84 29.56
CA CYS A 22 1.61 -11.78 28.13
C CYS A 22 2.77 -11.00 27.51
N LYS A 23 3.67 -11.69 26.80
CA LYS A 23 4.50 -11.04 25.80
C LYS A 23 3.51 -10.44 24.81
N LYS A 24 3.08 -9.19 25.05
CA LYS A 24 2.75 -8.31 23.94
C LYS A 24 4.00 -8.36 23.08
N THR A 25 3.89 -8.99 21.92
CA THR A 25 4.88 -8.86 20.85
C THR A 25 5.26 -7.38 20.83
N PRO A 26 6.55 -7.02 20.98
CA PRO A 26 6.95 -5.63 20.88
C PRO A 26 6.33 -5.10 19.60
N ALA A 27 5.57 -4.00 19.68
CA ALA A 27 5.17 -3.31 18.47
C ALA A 27 6.46 -3.07 17.68
N GLU A 28 6.53 -3.58 16.44
CA GLU A 28 7.71 -3.37 15.60
C GLU A 28 8.02 -1.87 15.62
N THR A 29 9.19 -1.53 16.15
CA THR A 29 9.56 -0.13 16.28
C THR A 29 9.90 0.35 14.88
N LYS A 30 8.97 1.07 14.24
CA LYS A 30 9.16 1.70 12.92
C LYS A 30 10.48 2.47 12.90
N SER A 31 11.28 2.29 11.85
CA SER A 31 12.48 3.11 11.63
C SER A 31 12.12 4.60 11.52
N PRO A 32 13.09 5.53 11.71
CA PRO A 32 12.84 6.96 11.53
C PRO A 32 12.21 7.31 10.18
N LEU A 33 12.64 6.66 9.09
CA LEU A 33 12.07 6.86 7.75
C LEU A 33 10.66 6.26 7.63
N GLU A 34 10.41 5.07 8.20
CA GLU A 34 9.06 4.47 8.19
C GLU A 34 8.01 5.36 8.90
N LYS A 35 8.43 6.14 9.91
CA LYS A 35 7.54 7.11 10.57
C LYS A 35 7.20 8.31 9.70
N ARG A 36 7.94 8.52 8.61
CA ARG A 36 7.71 9.61 7.64
C ARG A 36 6.95 9.13 6.41
N VAL A 37 6.61 7.84 6.29
CA VAL A 37 5.81 7.36 5.16
C VAL A 37 4.35 7.76 5.32
N SER A 38 3.85 8.60 4.42
CA SER A 38 2.46 9.06 4.37
C SER A 38 1.61 8.31 3.35
N THR A 39 2.23 7.57 2.42
CA THR A 39 1.49 6.64 1.55
C THR A 39 2.39 5.51 1.07
N TYR A 40 1.88 4.28 1.06
CA TYR A 40 2.51 3.16 0.37
C TYR A 40 1.50 2.21 -0.29
N HIS A 41 1.94 1.45 -1.29
CA HIS A 41 1.15 0.36 -1.89
C HIS A 41 1.59 -1.00 -1.33
N ASP A 42 0.63 -1.81 -0.89
CA ASP A 42 0.82 -3.20 -0.46
C ASP A 42 0.54 -4.21 -1.58
N ALA A 43 -0.37 -3.87 -2.50
CA ALA A 43 -0.70 -4.71 -3.65
C ALA A 43 -1.14 -3.83 -4.82
N VAL A 44 -0.77 -4.23 -6.03
CA VAL A 44 -1.15 -3.56 -7.28
C VAL A 44 -1.55 -4.62 -8.29
N TYR A 45 -2.84 -4.86 -8.39
CA TYR A 45 -3.42 -5.79 -9.35
C TYR A 45 -3.86 -5.03 -10.59
N VAL A 46 -3.52 -5.52 -11.77
CA VAL A 46 -3.98 -4.91 -13.03
C VAL A 46 -4.37 -5.98 -14.04
N GLY A 47 -5.27 -5.61 -14.93
CA GLY A 47 -5.68 -6.43 -16.06
C GLY A 47 -6.42 -5.60 -17.09
N ALA A 48 -6.60 -6.19 -18.27
CA ALA A 48 -7.32 -5.58 -19.37
C ALA A 48 -8.08 -6.66 -20.15
N ASN A 49 -9.11 -6.23 -20.86
CA ASN A 49 -9.74 -7.00 -21.93
C ASN A 49 -10.13 -6.05 -23.07
N GLU A 50 -11.02 -6.47 -23.97
CA GLU A 50 -11.43 -5.66 -25.12
C GLU A 50 -12.24 -4.40 -24.75
N ASP A 51 -12.89 -4.39 -23.59
CA ASP A 51 -13.82 -3.34 -23.18
C ASP A 51 -13.25 -2.42 -22.10
N PHE A 52 -12.39 -2.94 -21.21
CA PHE A 52 -11.95 -2.24 -20.02
C PHE A 52 -10.49 -2.53 -19.66
N ASN A 53 -9.84 -1.51 -19.10
CA ASN A 53 -8.70 -1.68 -18.20
C ASN A 53 -9.20 -1.66 -16.75
N ALA A 54 -8.65 -2.51 -15.90
CA ALA A 54 -8.94 -2.50 -14.47
C ALA A 54 -7.66 -2.53 -13.64
N SER A 55 -7.69 -1.82 -12.52
CA SER A 55 -6.67 -1.91 -11.48
C SER A 55 -7.30 -1.98 -10.11
N PHE A 56 -6.74 -2.80 -9.22
CA PHE A 56 -7.10 -2.84 -7.82
C PHE A 56 -5.85 -2.64 -6.97
N ILE A 57 -5.82 -1.55 -6.20
CA ILE A 57 -4.66 -1.16 -5.40
C ILE A 57 -5.04 -1.12 -3.94
N THR A 58 -4.22 -1.73 -3.09
CA THR A 58 -4.37 -1.64 -1.64
C THR A 58 -3.12 -1.02 -1.03
N GLY A 59 -3.28 -0.36 0.12
CA GLY A 59 -2.17 0.21 0.85
C GLY A 59 -2.63 0.96 2.08
N GLU A 60 -1.78 1.86 2.55
CA GLU A 60 -2.10 2.81 3.62
C GLU A 60 -1.71 4.20 3.14
N GLY A 61 -2.55 5.18 3.45
CA GLY A 61 -2.36 6.57 3.04
C GLY A 61 -3.02 7.52 4.03
N GLU A 62 -2.69 8.81 3.95
CA GLU A 62 -3.35 9.82 4.77
C GLU A 62 -4.83 9.96 4.43
N LYS A 63 -5.67 10.08 5.47
CA LYS A 63 -7.10 10.35 5.32
C LYS A 63 -7.37 11.70 4.66
N LEU A 64 -6.54 12.69 4.98
CA LEU A 64 -6.55 14.02 4.39
C LEU A 64 -5.16 14.30 3.88
N ILE A 65 -5.00 14.32 2.55
CA ILE A 65 -3.71 14.59 1.92
C ILE A 65 -3.41 16.08 2.07
N VAL A 66 -2.35 16.41 2.82
CA VAL A 66 -1.83 17.77 2.97
C VAL A 66 -0.34 17.73 2.72
N ILE A 67 0.11 18.35 1.62
CA ILE A 67 1.53 18.34 1.24
C ILE A 67 2.29 19.42 2.00
N ASP A 68 2.62 19.16 3.26
CA ASP A 68 3.32 20.08 4.17
C ASP A 68 4.60 19.51 4.80
N GLY A 69 4.97 18.27 4.45
CA GLY A 69 6.17 17.61 4.97
C GLY A 69 5.97 16.88 6.30
N GLU A 70 4.73 16.84 6.82
CA GLU A 70 4.34 16.06 7.97
C GLU A 70 3.46 14.87 7.58
N VAL A 71 3.42 13.85 8.44
CA VAL A 71 2.54 12.70 8.25
C VAL A 71 1.36 12.85 9.18
N GLY A 72 0.18 12.99 8.61
CA GLY A 72 -1.11 13.02 9.28
C GLY A 72 -1.66 11.62 9.60
N ASP A 73 -2.97 11.56 9.82
CA ASP A 73 -3.66 10.33 10.19
C ASP A 73 -3.73 9.35 9.00
N LEU A 74 -3.12 8.19 9.18
CA LEU A 74 -3.14 7.11 8.19
C LEU A 74 -4.40 6.24 8.29
N ALA A 75 -4.87 5.77 7.13
CA ALA A 75 -5.91 4.77 6.99
C ALA A 75 -5.57 3.77 5.89
N PRO A 76 -5.96 2.50 6.06
CA PRO A 76 -5.88 1.54 4.97
C PRO A 76 -6.84 1.95 3.85
N PHE A 77 -6.44 1.72 2.60
CA PHE A 77 -7.32 1.89 1.45
C PHE A 77 -7.27 0.64 0.57
N ALA A 78 -8.35 0.44 -0.17
CA ALA A 78 -8.50 -0.63 -1.16
C ALA A 78 -9.38 -0.11 -2.29
N THR A 79 -8.78 0.30 -3.40
CA THR A 79 -9.47 1.01 -4.47
C THR A 79 -9.45 0.20 -5.75
N LEU A 80 -10.65 -0.11 -6.25
CA LEU A 80 -10.87 -0.62 -7.59
C LEU A 80 -11.04 0.58 -8.53
N THR A 81 -10.35 0.55 -9.66
CA THR A 81 -10.50 1.50 -10.77
C THR A 81 -10.78 0.73 -12.05
N VAL A 82 -11.78 1.15 -12.82
CA VAL A 82 -12.17 0.56 -14.10
C VAL A 82 -12.24 1.67 -15.13
N THR A 83 -11.49 1.54 -16.22
CA THR A 83 -11.40 2.51 -17.32
C THR A 83 -11.97 1.87 -18.58
N PRO A 84 -13.11 2.34 -19.10
CA PRO A 84 -13.62 1.86 -20.38
C PRO A 84 -12.70 2.24 -21.55
N LEU A 85 -12.58 1.35 -22.53
CA LEU A 85 -11.73 1.53 -23.71
C LEU A 85 -12.48 2.16 -24.90
N SER A 86 -13.80 2.31 -24.81
CA SER A 86 -14.63 2.93 -25.83
C SER A 86 -15.60 3.96 -25.28
N ALA A 87 -15.90 5.00 -26.07
CA ALA A 87 -16.79 6.08 -25.67
C ALA A 87 -18.23 5.60 -25.41
N SER A 88 -18.69 4.54 -26.08
CA SER A 88 -20.02 3.96 -25.88
C SER A 88 -20.20 3.35 -24.49
N LEU A 89 -19.11 2.92 -23.85
CA LEU A 89 -19.14 2.35 -22.51
C LEU A 89 -19.18 3.45 -21.43
N PHE A 90 -18.78 4.68 -21.73
CA PHE A 90 -18.56 5.71 -20.73
C PHE A 90 -19.82 6.28 -20.05
N ASN A 91 -21.00 6.09 -20.64
CA ASN A 91 -22.26 6.64 -20.13
C ASN A 91 -23.12 5.64 -19.35
N ASN A 92 -22.60 4.44 -19.08
CA ASN A 92 -23.30 3.43 -18.28
C ASN A 92 -23.10 3.66 -16.77
N THR A 93 -24.00 3.07 -16.00
CA THR A 93 -23.81 2.83 -14.56
C THR A 93 -23.29 1.41 -14.39
N TYR A 94 -22.16 1.26 -13.69
CA TYR A 94 -21.51 -0.02 -13.53
C TYR A 94 -21.58 -0.52 -12.08
N SER A 95 -21.70 -1.84 -11.94
CA SER A 95 -21.40 -2.56 -10.71
C SER A 95 -20.28 -3.57 -10.95
N TYR A 96 -19.69 -4.06 -9.87
CA TYR A 96 -18.55 -4.98 -9.92
C TYR A 96 -18.77 -6.23 -9.07
N VAL A 97 -18.09 -7.30 -9.45
CA VAL A 97 -17.77 -8.45 -8.59
C VAL A 97 -16.26 -8.61 -8.58
N LEU A 98 -15.62 -8.30 -7.45
CA LEU A 98 -14.20 -8.50 -7.23
C LEU A 98 -13.98 -9.86 -6.59
N LYS A 99 -13.30 -10.75 -7.30
CA LYS A 99 -13.07 -12.13 -6.88
C LYS A 99 -11.66 -12.30 -6.36
N GLY A 100 -11.53 -12.85 -5.16
CA GLY A 100 -10.28 -13.35 -4.62
C GLY A 100 -10.32 -14.86 -4.35
N GLU A 101 -9.21 -15.40 -3.87
CA GLU A 101 -9.08 -16.84 -3.55
C GLU A 101 -10.09 -17.33 -2.50
N ASN A 102 -10.49 -16.47 -1.56
CA ASN A 102 -11.28 -16.85 -0.39
C ASN A 102 -12.73 -16.34 -0.45
N GLY A 103 -13.12 -15.64 -1.51
CA GLY A 103 -14.49 -15.12 -1.66
C GLY A 103 -14.57 -13.96 -2.64
N GLU A 104 -15.67 -13.22 -2.55
CA GLU A 104 -15.96 -12.09 -3.44
C GLU A 104 -16.46 -10.85 -2.67
N ARG A 105 -16.32 -9.70 -3.32
CA ARG A 105 -16.93 -8.43 -2.93
C ARG A 105 -17.70 -7.88 -4.11
N THR A 106 -18.83 -7.25 -3.83
CA THR A 106 -19.67 -6.63 -4.86
C THR A 106 -20.03 -5.22 -4.43
N GLY A 107 -20.29 -4.37 -5.41
CA GLY A 107 -20.70 -2.99 -5.17
C GLY A 107 -20.85 -2.21 -6.45
N ASP A 108 -21.17 -0.92 -6.32
CA ASP A 108 -21.31 -0.01 -7.44
C ASP A 108 -20.02 0.76 -7.70
N LEU A 109 -19.79 1.09 -8.97
CA LEU A 109 -18.66 1.89 -9.41
C LEU A 109 -19.12 3.35 -9.58
N ALA A 110 -18.47 4.26 -8.87
CA ALA A 110 -18.70 5.70 -8.97
C ALA A 110 -17.91 6.27 -10.15
N LYS A 111 -18.58 7.02 -11.03
CA LYS A 111 -17.93 7.72 -12.14
C LYS A 111 -17.06 8.85 -11.62
N ASP A 112 -15.82 8.94 -12.08
CA ASP A 112 -14.96 10.08 -11.76
C ASP A 112 -15.51 11.37 -12.40
N VAL A 113 -15.38 12.48 -11.69
CA VAL A 113 -15.95 13.78 -12.11
C VAL A 113 -15.16 14.40 -13.28
N VAL A 114 -13.87 14.07 -13.39
CA VAL A 114 -12.94 14.70 -14.34
C VAL A 114 -12.36 13.68 -15.32
N GLY A 115 -12.03 12.49 -14.83
CA GLY A 115 -11.39 11.41 -15.56
C GLY A 115 -12.36 10.50 -16.31
N ALA A 116 -11.81 9.76 -17.28
CA ALA A 116 -12.55 8.80 -18.08
C ALA A 116 -12.59 7.40 -17.43
N PHE A 117 -12.83 7.32 -16.12
CA PHE A 117 -12.81 6.07 -15.36
C PHE A 117 -13.86 6.05 -14.24
N PHE A 118 -14.02 4.88 -13.63
CA PHE A 118 -14.90 4.65 -12.50
C PHE A 118 -14.12 4.02 -11.35
N THR A 119 -14.53 4.29 -10.11
CA THR A 119 -13.85 3.82 -8.91
C THR A 119 -14.80 3.26 -7.88
N ALA A 120 -14.32 2.33 -7.05
CA ALA A 120 -14.98 1.91 -5.83
C ALA A 120 -13.96 1.68 -4.72
N GLU A 121 -14.31 2.07 -3.50
CA GLU A 121 -13.62 1.61 -2.29
C GLU A 121 -14.18 0.23 -1.90
N VAL A 122 -13.29 -0.73 -1.66
CA VAL A 122 -13.66 -2.11 -1.39
C VAL A 122 -13.40 -2.43 0.08
N GLU A 123 -14.46 -2.40 0.88
CA GLU A 123 -14.37 -2.71 2.30
C GLU A 123 -13.90 -4.15 2.56
N ASN A 124 -13.06 -4.31 3.59
CA ASN A 124 -12.57 -5.60 4.06
C ASN A 124 -11.94 -6.46 2.95
N ALA A 125 -11.28 -5.84 1.96
CA ALA A 125 -10.69 -6.54 0.83
C ALA A 125 -9.65 -7.61 1.21
N LYS A 126 -8.97 -7.45 2.36
CA LYS A 126 -8.02 -8.45 2.87
C LYS A 126 -8.68 -9.80 3.15
N GLU A 127 -9.98 -9.84 3.44
CA GLU A 127 -10.70 -11.08 3.77
C GLU A 127 -10.92 -11.99 2.56
N ILE A 128 -10.95 -11.45 1.34
CA ILE A 128 -11.15 -12.25 0.11
C ILE A 128 -9.84 -12.85 -0.43
N GLY A 129 -8.70 -12.63 0.22
CA GLY A 129 -7.41 -13.22 -0.15
C GLY A 129 -6.76 -12.55 -1.35
N LYS A 130 -5.88 -13.28 -2.06
CA LYS A 130 -5.25 -12.79 -3.29
C LYS A 130 -6.33 -12.53 -4.34
N ILE A 131 -6.28 -11.37 -4.97
CA ILE A 131 -7.27 -10.98 -6.00
C ILE A 131 -6.95 -11.69 -7.31
N LEU A 132 -7.99 -12.18 -7.98
CA LEU A 132 -7.91 -13.01 -9.18
C LEU A 132 -8.54 -12.34 -10.40
N SER A 133 -9.73 -11.78 -10.26
CA SER A 133 -10.45 -11.14 -11.35
C SER A 133 -11.44 -10.09 -10.85
N VAL A 134 -11.90 -9.26 -11.77
CA VAL A 134 -13.07 -8.41 -11.59
C VAL A 134 -14.05 -8.62 -12.74
N THR A 135 -15.32 -8.81 -12.41
CA THR A 135 -16.42 -8.79 -13.38
C THR A 135 -17.12 -7.45 -13.33
N VAL A 136 -17.21 -6.77 -14.47
CA VAL A 136 -17.91 -5.50 -14.62
C VAL A 136 -19.28 -5.77 -15.24
N ARG A 137 -20.32 -5.19 -14.64
CA ARG A 137 -21.73 -5.38 -15.03
C ARG A 137 -22.38 -4.03 -15.29
N ALA A 138 -23.20 -3.96 -16.34
CA ALA A 138 -24.10 -2.85 -16.61
C ALA A 138 -25.39 -3.36 -17.25
N GLU A 139 -26.49 -2.62 -17.09
CA GLU A 139 -27.76 -2.96 -17.72
C GLU A 139 -27.61 -2.96 -19.26
N GLY A 140 -28.01 -4.06 -19.90
CA GLY A 140 -27.93 -4.20 -21.37
C GLY A 140 -26.53 -4.43 -21.92
N VAL A 141 -25.51 -4.58 -21.07
CA VAL A 141 -24.12 -4.93 -21.45
C VAL A 141 -23.81 -6.35 -20.95
N SER A 142 -23.18 -7.16 -21.79
CA SER A 142 -22.70 -8.49 -21.39
C SER A 142 -21.71 -8.37 -20.22
N GLU A 143 -21.73 -9.33 -19.30
CA GLU A 143 -20.75 -9.36 -18.21
C GLU A 143 -19.34 -9.44 -18.79
N SER A 144 -18.46 -8.57 -18.31
CA SER A 144 -17.08 -8.48 -18.76
C SER A 144 -16.15 -8.87 -17.62
N GLU A 145 -15.62 -10.09 -17.64
CA GLU A 145 -14.61 -10.54 -16.68
C GLU A 145 -13.19 -10.15 -17.14
N ILE A 146 -12.40 -9.64 -16.21
CA ILE A 146 -11.02 -9.20 -16.40
C ILE A 146 -10.14 -9.95 -15.41
N SER A 147 -9.22 -10.78 -15.90
CA SER A 147 -8.20 -11.40 -15.04
C SER A 147 -7.21 -10.36 -14.54
N LEU A 148 -6.88 -10.41 -13.25
CA LEU A 148 -6.01 -9.45 -12.59
C LEU A 148 -4.72 -10.11 -12.14
N ALA A 149 -3.58 -9.51 -12.48
CA ALA A 149 -2.26 -9.96 -12.06
C ALA A 149 -1.64 -8.98 -11.07
N ASN A 150 -1.11 -9.49 -9.95
CA ASN A 150 -0.38 -8.67 -8.98
C ASN A 150 1.01 -8.32 -9.53
N LYS A 151 1.26 -7.02 -9.72
CA LYS A 151 2.54 -6.50 -10.23
C LYS A 151 3.62 -6.40 -9.16
N LEU A 152 3.28 -6.70 -7.90
CA LEU A 152 4.25 -6.88 -6.82
C LEU A 152 4.66 -8.34 -6.58
N ASP A 153 4.12 -9.31 -7.33
CA ASP A 153 4.57 -10.70 -7.21
C ASP A 153 6.06 -10.81 -7.58
N GLY A 154 6.90 -11.22 -6.62
CA GLY A 154 8.36 -11.30 -6.79
C GLY A 154 9.11 -9.96 -6.64
N ALA A 155 8.41 -8.87 -6.32
CA ALA A 155 9.03 -7.59 -6.00
C ALA A 155 9.45 -7.51 -4.54
N LEU A 156 10.39 -6.61 -4.26
CA LEU A 156 10.70 -6.14 -2.92
C LEU A 156 9.50 -5.43 -2.30
N THR A 157 9.39 -5.54 -0.98
CA THR A 157 8.40 -4.81 -0.18
C THR A 157 8.70 -3.32 -0.17
N TRP A 158 7.68 -2.50 0.13
CA TRP A 158 7.86 -1.05 0.26
C TRP A 158 8.91 -0.69 1.33
N LYS A 159 9.06 -1.50 2.39
CA LYS A 159 10.07 -1.30 3.45
C LYS A 159 11.50 -1.51 2.93
N GLU A 160 11.72 -2.56 2.14
CA GLU A 160 13.02 -2.85 1.52
C GLU A 160 13.40 -1.77 0.50
N ILE A 161 12.42 -1.32 -0.29
CA ILE A 161 12.60 -0.21 -1.23
C ILE A 161 12.90 1.10 -0.51
N LEU A 162 12.20 1.39 0.59
CA LEU A 162 12.46 2.57 1.43
C LEU A 162 13.87 2.54 2.00
N ALA A 163 14.35 1.37 2.46
CA ALA A 163 15.71 1.22 2.93
C ALA A 163 16.75 1.49 1.81
N ALA A 164 16.51 0.97 0.60
CA ALA A 164 17.37 1.24 -0.56
C ALA A 164 17.39 2.74 -0.92
N ALA A 165 16.23 3.39 -0.94
CA ALA A 165 16.13 4.83 -1.20
C ALA A 165 16.80 5.67 -0.11
N GLY A 166 16.66 5.28 1.17
CA GLY A 166 17.30 5.93 2.30
C GLY A 166 18.82 5.84 2.26
N GLU A 167 19.38 4.70 1.83
CA GLU A 167 20.83 4.56 1.64
C GLU A 167 21.33 5.42 0.46
N GLU A 168 20.62 5.45 -0.67
CA GLU A 168 20.99 6.29 -1.82
C GLU A 168 20.99 7.79 -1.46
N LEU A 169 20.03 8.23 -0.64
CA LEU A 169 19.88 9.63 -0.24
C LEU A 169 20.55 9.97 1.09
N LYS A 170 21.35 9.06 1.66
CA LYS A 170 21.90 9.20 3.01
C LYS A 170 22.57 10.55 3.26
N ASP A 171 23.44 11.00 2.35
CA ASP A 171 24.17 12.26 2.50
C ASP A 171 23.22 13.48 2.50
N VAL A 172 22.18 13.44 1.67
CA VAL A 172 21.19 14.53 1.55
C VAL A 172 20.28 14.56 2.77
N ILE A 173 19.83 13.37 3.21
CA ILE A 173 19.04 13.20 4.43
C ILE A 173 19.84 13.71 5.63
N THR A 174 21.11 13.34 5.75
CA THR A 174 21.99 13.81 6.83
C THR A 174 22.18 15.32 6.77
N ALA A 175 22.47 15.90 5.60
CA ALA A 175 22.65 17.35 5.47
C ALA A 175 21.41 18.16 5.87
N GLU A 176 20.19 17.70 5.54
CA GLU A 176 18.96 18.36 6.00
C GLU A 176 18.70 18.07 7.49
N SER A 177 18.99 16.86 7.95
CA SER A 177 18.80 16.45 9.34
C SER A 177 19.79 17.12 10.32
N ASP A 178 20.93 17.59 9.83
CA ASP A 178 21.90 18.36 10.63
C ASP A 178 21.42 19.80 10.86
N THR A 179 20.44 20.27 10.06
CA THR A 179 19.81 21.59 10.20
C THR A 179 18.47 21.56 10.97
N GLY A 180 17.94 20.38 11.29
CA GLY A 180 16.64 20.16 11.94
C GLY A 180 16.17 18.70 11.81
N ASN A 181 14.92 18.36 12.16
CA ASN A 181 14.39 17.03 11.79
C ASN A 181 14.18 16.94 10.26
N LEU A 182 14.19 15.74 9.68
CA LEU A 182 13.82 15.55 8.26
C LEU A 182 12.36 15.95 8.03
N GLU A 183 12.09 17.19 7.62
CA GLU A 183 10.76 17.78 7.34
C GLU A 183 10.19 17.36 5.98
N ARG A 184 10.17 16.05 5.75
CA ARG A 184 9.63 15.46 4.52
C ARG A 184 8.74 14.27 4.84
N GLU A 185 7.59 14.23 4.21
CA GLU A 185 6.74 13.04 4.14
C GLU A 185 7.16 12.17 2.95
N ILE A 186 6.92 10.87 3.02
CA ILE A 186 7.47 9.88 2.09
C ILE A 186 6.36 9.08 1.41
N TYR A 187 6.36 9.09 0.08
CA TYR A 187 5.43 8.33 -0.74
C TYR A 187 6.19 7.15 -1.34
N VAL A 188 5.66 5.93 -1.22
CA VAL A 188 6.25 4.72 -1.81
C VAL A 188 5.21 4.02 -2.67
N LYS A 189 5.15 4.36 -3.96
CA LYS A 189 4.10 3.91 -4.88
C LYS A 189 4.69 3.09 -6.01
N LEU A 190 4.04 2.00 -6.39
CA LEU A 190 4.38 1.32 -7.64
C LEU A 190 3.72 2.08 -8.82
N VAL A 191 4.50 2.42 -9.83
CA VAL A 191 4.07 3.17 -11.02
C VAL A 191 4.55 2.47 -12.29
N ASN A 192 3.86 2.67 -13.40
CA ASN A 192 4.35 2.27 -14.72
C ASN A 192 4.30 3.46 -15.68
N ALA A 193 5.09 3.41 -16.75
CA ALA A 193 4.92 4.36 -17.84
C ALA A 193 3.60 4.05 -18.56
N LEU A 194 2.62 4.93 -18.45
CA LEU A 194 1.25 4.75 -18.99
C LEU A 194 1.19 4.59 -20.53
N SER A 195 2.33 4.60 -21.23
CA SER A 195 2.42 4.60 -22.69
C SER A 195 2.43 3.21 -23.34
N ALA A 196 2.55 2.12 -22.57
CA ALA A 196 2.53 0.76 -23.12
C ALA A 196 1.95 -0.26 -22.13
N GLU A 197 1.19 -1.23 -22.63
CA GLU A 197 0.58 -2.33 -21.85
C GLU A 197 1.64 -3.17 -21.12
N ASP A 198 2.80 -3.39 -21.76
CA ASP A 198 3.95 -4.09 -21.21
C ASP A 198 4.99 -3.17 -20.56
N ALA A 199 4.61 -1.93 -20.24
CA ALA A 199 5.54 -1.01 -19.60
C ALA A 199 6.01 -1.58 -18.25
N PRO A 200 7.33 -1.56 -17.98
CA PRO A 200 7.86 -2.02 -16.72
C PRO A 200 7.33 -1.16 -15.57
N TYR A 201 7.12 -1.82 -14.43
CA TYR A 201 6.78 -1.16 -13.18
C TYR A 201 8.04 -0.75 -12.44
N TYR A 202 7.94 0.38 -11.73
CA TYR A 202 8.98 0.95 -10.89
C TYR A 202 8.37 1.38 -9.56
N TYR A 203 9.14 1.30 -8.50
CA TYR A 203 8.78 2.05 -7.30
C TYR A 203 9.16 3.52 -7.48
N TYR A 204 8.17 4.39 -7.37
CA TYR A 204 8.34 5.82 -7.17
C TYR A 204 8.42 6.11 -5.67
N VAL A 205 9.59 6.53 -5.20
CA VAL A 205 9.82 6.97 -3.83
C VAL A 205 10.03 8.47 -3.82
N SER A 206 9.18 9.21 -3.13
CA SER A 206 9.26 10.67 -3.06
C SER A 206 9.38 11.14 -1.63
N PHE A 207 10.34 12.02 -1.35
CA PHE A 207 10.51 12.72 -0.07
C PHE A 207 10.05 14.16 -0.27
N ILE A 208 8.88 14.50 0.24
CA ILE A 208 8.16 15.73 -0.11
C ILE A 208 8.12 16.66 1.10
N LYS A 209 8.60 17.88 0.93
CA LYS A 209 8.41 18.99 1.90
C LYS A 209 7.27 19.90 1.46
N SER A 210 7.19 20.16 0.16
CA SER A 210 6.13 20.95 -0.47
C SER A 210 6.03 20.56 -1.96
N PRO A 211 4.99 21.01 -2.70
CA PRO A 211 4.85 20.68 -4.12
C PRO A 211 6.05 21.06 -5.00
N SER A 212 6.82 22.08 -4.62
CA SER A 212 8.03 22.52 -5.33
C SER A 212 9.34 22.01 -4.75
N ASP A 213 9.33 21.48 -3.52
CA ASP A 213 10.52 21.01 -2.81
C ASP A 213 10.36 19.53 -2.46
N TYR A 214 10.92 18.68 -3.31
CA TYR A 214 10.87 17.25 -3.15
C TYR A 214 12.06 16.57 -3.83
N TRP A 215 12.47 15.45 -3.24
CA TRP A 215 13.35 14.48 -3.88
C TRP A 215 12.53 13.30 -4.37
N ALA A 216 12.92 12.71 -5.47
CA ALA A 216 12.23 11.56 -6.03
C ALA A 216 13.21 10.55 -6.61
N LEU A 217 12.89 9.27 -6.45
CA LEU A 217 13.62 8.15 -7.00
C LEU A 217 12.65 7.24 -7.74
N LEU A 218 13.10 6.71 -8.87
CA LEU A 218 12.53 5.53 -9.50
C LEU A 218 13.47 4.36 -9.24
N LEU A 219 12.96 3.30 -8.62
CA LEU A 219 13.72 2.11 -8.29
C LEU A 219 13.14 0.88 -9.01
N ASP A 220 14.03 0.00 -9.42
CA ASP A 220 13.69 -1.33 -9.93
C ASP A 220 13.03 -2.15 -8.81
N PRO A 221 11.84 -2.74 -9.04
CA PRO A 221 11.08 -3.39 -7.99
C PRO A 221 11.67 -4.71 -7.52
N VAL A 222 12.55 -5.35 -8.29
CA VAL A 222 13.14 -6.67 -7.93
C VAL A 222 14.47 -6.49 -7.22
N THR A 223 15.28 -5.54 -7.68
CA THR A 223 16.66 -5.35 -7.21
C THR A 223 16.82 -4.18 -6.25
N GLY A 224 15.85 -3.26 -6.19
CA GLY A 224 15.96 -2.00 -5.45
C GLY A 224 16.97 -1.02 -6.06
N LYS A 225 17.47 -1.28 -7.27
CA LYS A 225 18.43 -0.40 -7.93
C LYS A 225 17.75 0.88 -8.39
N VAL A 226 18.40 2.02 -8.12
CA VAL A 226 17.95 3.32 -8.60
C VAL A 226 18.11 3.42 -10.11
N ILE A 227 17.00 3.66 -10.80
CA ILE A 227 16.90 3.85 -12.25
C ILE A 227 17.03 5.33 -12.61
N SER A 228 16.41 6.20 -11.82
CA SER A 228 16.47 7.64 -11.99
C SER A 228 16.26 8.33 -10.64
N LYS A 229 16.81 9.53 -10.48
CA LYS A 229 16.60 10.35 -9.29
C LYS A 229 16.57 11.84 -9.60
N LYS A 230 15.83 12.58 -8.78
CA LYS A 230 15.81 14.04 -8.67
C LYS A 230 16.10 14.38 -7.21
N VAL A 231 17.09 15.23 -6.99
CA VAL A 231 17.44 15.80 -5.69
C VAL A 231 17.52 17.31 -5.84
#